data_AF-A0A1E7MZ01-F1
#
_entry.id   AF-A0A1E7MZ01-F1
#
_cell.length_a   1.000
_cell.length_b   1.000
_cell.length_c   1.000
_cell.angle_alpha   90.00
_cell.angle_beta   90.00
_cell.angle_gamma   90.00
#
_symmetry.space_group_name_H-M   'P 1'
#
loop_
_entity.id
_entity.type
_entity.pdbx_description
1 polymer ?
#
loop_
_entity_poly.entity_id
_entity_poly.type
_entity_poly.pdbx_seq_one_letter_code
_entity_poly.pdbx_strand_id
1 'polypeptide(L)'
;MTITQDPWESLRTSALLGTDRRPLPATALPLAEAVDPSDPATALLELAALATVRRRAGALPVPAAGPPGPPAPEDPRPEMPEAAARRLAVLLAGRTGANGGSGGGTLANLAELLPQWLTTARFEGLRPPAALIPALLDAARARSELRGDAVALAGPLGHWLASQNPDWRFVLRTAAPEPDRRPDDPSDHRLWHEGLFAERVTHLTLLRRRDPAAGLELLRSTWPTERAEDRLLFLDALQDGLSPADEPFLEAALGDRSKNVRATAAELLSTLPTSALARRMAERARAAVRLADGGTHLLVSPPVECDERMQRDGIAPKSPTGRGERAWWFGEVVAAAPLAVWAESTGLTPEQLLALRVGDSVDETSSSWADDLREAWARAAVRQHDADWARALLGP
;
A
#
# COMPACT_ATOMS: atom_id res chain seq x y z
N MET A 1 62.15 -22.23 2.26
CA MET A 1 60.77 -21.79 1.91
C MET A 1 60.84 -20.32 1.53
N THR A 2 61.08 -20.03 0.26
CA THR A 2 61.14 -18.66 -0.24
C THR A 2 59.70 -18.24 -0.53
N ILE A 3 59.18 -17.28 0.23
CA ILE A 3 57.89 -16.64 -0.05
C ILE A 3 57.98 -16.10 -1.47
N THR A 4 57.34 -16.76 -2.42
CA THR A 4 57.30 -16.31 -3.81
C THR A 4 56.36 -15.10 -3.82
N GLN A 5 56.92 -13.89 -3.72
CA GLN A 5 56.14 -12.66 -3.81
C GLN A 5 55.36 -12.66 -5.11
N ASP A 6 54.08 -12.28 -5.06
CA ASP A 6 53.25 -12.14 -6.26
C ASP A 6 53.95 -11.15 -7.22
N PRO A 7 54.36 -11.59 -8.42
CA PRO A 7 55.02 -10.72 -9.39
C PRO A 7 54.21 -9.46 -9.68
N TRP A 8 52.87 -9.54 -9.62
CA TRP A 8 51.99 -8.39 -9.82
C TRP A 8 52.11 -7.34 -8.72
N GLU A 9 52.18 -7.75 -7.45
CA GLU A 9 52.31 -6.82 -6.33
C GLU A 9 53.64 -6.06 -6.40
N SER A 10 54.70 -6.76 -6.80
CA SER A 10 56.04 -6.19 -6.94
C SER A 10 56.10 -5.17 -8.08
N LEU A 11 55.52 -5.49 -9.25
CA LEU A 11 55.41 -4.58 -10.39
C LEU A 11 54.54 -3.35 -10.06
N ARG A 12 53.40 -3.55 -9.38
CA ARG A 12 52.53 -2.46 -8.91
C ARG A 12 53.28 -1.51 -7.98
N THR A 13 54.09 -2.05 -7.08
CA THR A 13 54.83 -1.22 -6.12
C THR A 13 55.94 -0.42 -6.79
N SER A 14 56.65 -0.98 -7.77
CA SER A 14 57.61 -0.23 -8.59
C SER A 14 56.93 0.85 -9.44
N ALA A 15 55.72 0.59 -9.97
CA ALA A 15 54.94 1.60 -10.69
C ALA A 15 54.57 2.80 -9.80
N LEU A 16 54.14 2.54 -8.55
CA LEU A 16 53.72 3.59 -7.62
C LEU A 16 54.88 4.45 -7.10
N LEU A 17 56.06 3.85 -6.92
CA LEU A 17 57.25 4.55 -6.41
C LEU A 17 58.05 5.25 -7.51
N GLY A 18 57.83 4.85 -8.77
CA GLY A 18 58.58 5.31 -9.93
C GLY A 18 59.85 4.48 -10.15
N THR A 19 60.15 4.20 -11.43
CA THR A 19 61.29 3.37 -11.84
C THR A 19 62.65 3.99 -11.54
N ASP A 20 62.70 5.32 -11.33
CA ASP A 20 63.91 6.04 -10.90
C ASP A 20 64.25 5.78 -9.41
N ARG A 21 63.24 5.53 -8.58
CA ARG A 21 63.40 5.35 -7.13
C ARG A 21 63.48 3.88 -6.73
N ARG A 22 62.90 3.00 -7.54
CA ARG A 22 62.92 1.56 -7.31
C ARG A 22 63.26 0.83 -8.60
N PRO A 23 64.36 0.05 -8.62
CA PRO A 23 64.70 -0.75 -9.78
C PRO A 23 63.63 -1.79 -10.07
N LEU A 24 63.59 -2.26 -11.32
CA LEU A 24 62.66 -3.31 -11.74
C LEU A 24 62.85 -4.57 -10.90
N PRO A 25 61.78 -5.16 -10.34
CA PRO A 25 61.89 -6.38 -9.57
C PRO A 25 62.26 -7.53 -10.49
N ALA A 26 63.12 -8.44 -10.02
CA ALA A 26 63.30 -9.73 -10.69
C ALA A 26 61.98 -10.50 -10.60
N THR A 27 61.32 -10.71 -11.75
CA THR A 27 60.05 -11.45 -11.81
C THR A 27 60.29 -12.83 -12.41
N ALA A 28 59.68 -13.86 -11.83
CA ALA A 28 59.66 -15.21 -12.39
C ALA A 28 58.55 -15.36 -13.46
N LEU A 29 58.34 -14.32 -14.28
CA LEU A 29 57.34 -14.34 -15.35
C LEU A 29 57.96 -15.04 -16.59
N PRO A 30 57.21 -15.91 -17.28
CA PRO A 30 57.63 -16.44 -18.57
C PRO A 30 57.88 -15.29 -19.55
N LEU A 31 58.95 -15.38 -20.33
CA LEU A 31 59.39 -14.37 -21.30
C LEU A 31 59.85 -13.03 -20.68
N ALA A 32 60.03 -12.94 -19.35
CA ALA A 32 60.58 -11.74 -18.72
C ALA A 32 61.99 -11.40 -19.24
N GLU A 33 62.78 -12.41 -19.61
CA GLU A 33 64.13 -12.25 -20.20
C GLU A 33 64.12 -11.61 -21.59
N ALA A 34 62.96 -11.58 -22.27
CA ALA A 34 62.81 -10.97 -23.59
C ALA A 34 62.48 -9.46 -23.53
N VAL A 35 62.26 -8.92 -22.33
CA VAL A 35 61.98 -7.49 -22.10
C VAL A 35 63.30 -6.72 -22.12
N ASP A 36 63.37 -5.65 -22.91
CA ASP A 36 64.55 -4.78 -22.98
C ASP A 36 64.63 -3.87 -21.73
N PRO A 37 65.67 -3.98 -20.88
CA PRO A 37 65.79 -3.18 -19.68
C PRO A 37 66.30 -1.76 -19.92
N SER A 38 66.61 -1.37 -21.17
CA SER A 38 67.22 -0.08 -21.52
C SER A 38 66.37 1.13 -21.14
N ASP A 39 65.04 0.99 -21.19
CA ASP A 39 64.09 1.95 -20.63
C ASP A 39 63.29 1.27 -19.50
N PRO A 40 63.61 1.56 -18.22
CA PRO A 40 62.93 0.97 -17.09
C PRO A 40 61.42 1.19 -17.06
N ALA A 41 60.93 2.33 -17.58
CA ALA A 41 59.50 2.63 -17.60
C ALA A 41 58.76 1.75 -18.60
N THR A 42 59.31 1.59 -19.81
CA THR A 42 58.77 0.69 -20.84
C THR A 42 58.86 -0.77 -20.40
N ALA A 43 59.99 -1.19 -19.86
CA ALA A 43 60.19 -2.55 -19.35
C ALA A 43 59.21 -2.92 -18.23
N LEU A 44 58.87 -1.98 -17.34
CA LEU A 44 57.84 -2.17 -16.32
C LEU A 44 56.47 -2.48 -16.94
N LEU A 45 56.08 -1.75 -17.98
CA LEU A 45 54.81 -1.93 -18.68
C LEU A 45 54.76 -3.27 -19.43
N GLU A 46 55.85 -3.68 -20.07
CA GLU A 46 55.96 -4.98 -20.74
C GLU A 46 55.85 -6.15 -19.75
N LEU A 47 56.54 -6.06 -18.60
CA LEU A 47 56.41 -7.06 -17.54
C LEU A 47 54.99 -7.08 -16.94
N ALA A 48 54.34 -5.93 -16.78
CA ALA A 48 52.95 -5.85 -16.33
C ALA A 48 51.97 -6.46 -17.36
N ALA A 49 52.24 -6.30 -18.66
CA ALA A 49 51.46 -6.94 -19.72
C ALA A 49 51.59 -8.46 -19.67
N LEU A 50 52.82 -8.99 -19.54
CA LEU A 50 53.08 -10.43 -19.38
C LEU A 50 52.37 -11.00 -18.13
N ALA A 51 52.45 -10.31 -17.00
CA ALA A 51 51.76 -10.70 -15.77
C ALA A 51 50.23 -10.73 -15.94
N THR A 52 49.68 -9.74 -16.65
CA THR A 52 48.24 -9.62 -16.91
C THR A 52 47.74 -10.75 -17.80
N VAL A 53 48.44 -11.04 -18.91
CA VAL A 53 48.09 -12.13 -19.83
C VAL A 53 48.17 -13.46 -19.11
N ARG A 54 49.24 -13.71 -18.34
CA ARG A 54 49.38 -14.93 -17.52
C ARG A 54 48.22 -15.10 -16.54
N ARG A 55 47.84 -14.04 -15.82
CA ARG A 55 46.71 -14.09 -14.88
C ARG A 55 45.39 -14.40 -15.56
N ARG A 56 45.15 -13.84 -16.74
CA ARG A 56 43.92 -14.09 -17.52
C ARG A 56 43.90 -15.50 -18.10
N ALA A 57 45.02 -15.98 -18.64
CA ALA A 57 45.14 -17.32 -19.22
C ALA A 57 45.12 -18.44 -18.17
N GLY A 58 45.59 -18.16 -16.95
CA GLY A 58 45.59 -19.10 -15.82
C GLY A 58 44.38 -18.99 -14.89
N ALA A 59 43.39 -18.16 -15.22
CA ALA A 59 42.19 -18.01 -14.39
C ALA A 59 41.31 -19.27 -14.52
N LEU A 60 41.18 -20.01 -13.43
CA LEU A 60 40.18 -21.07 -13.31
C LEU A 60 38.84 -20.45 -12.89
N PRO A 61 37.69 -21.01 -13.31
CA PRO A 61 36.39 -20.61 -12.77
C PRO A 61 36.41 -20.73 -11.25
N VAL A 62 35.92 -19.70 -10.56
CA VAL A 62 35.69 -19.80 -9.12
C VAL A 62 34.67 -20.91 -8.90
N PRO A 63 34.96 -21.93 -8.07
CA PRO A 63 33.96 -22.95 -7.73
C PRO A 63 32.72 -22.25 -7.19
N ALA A 64 31.57 -22.52 -7.81
CA ALA A 64 30.31 -22.01 -7.28
C ALA A 64 30.14 -22.54 -5.86
N ALA A 65 29.89 -21.64 -4.90
CA ALA A 65 29.43 -22.07 -3.59
C ALA A 65 28.16 -22.90 -3.79
N GLY A 66 28.11 -24.09 -3.17
CA GLY A 66 26.91 -24.92 -3.21
C GLY A 66 25.70 -24.16 -2.64
N PRO A 67 24.46 -24.53 -3.04
CA PRO A 67 23.28 -23.89 -2.49
C PRO A 67 23.25 -24.05 -0.97
N PRO A 68 22.87 -23.01 -0.22
CA PRO A 68 22.75 -23.09 1.23
C PRO A 68 21.60 -24.03 1.61
N GLY A 69 21.96 -25.19 2.15
CA GLY A 69 21.01 -26.14 2.74
C GLY A 69 20.18 -26.95 1.74
N PRO A 70 19.16 -27.68 2.24
CA PRO A 70 18.27 -28.46 1.40
C PRO A 70 17.43 -27.55 0.48
N PRO A 71 16.96 -28.05 -0.68
CA PRO A 71 16.08 -27.29 -1.56
C PRO A 71 14.77 -26.92 -0.86
N ALA A 72 14.12 -25.85 -1.34
CA ALA A 72 12.78 -25.50 -0.89
C ALA A 72 11.80 -26.67 -1.14
N PRO A 73 10.83 -26.91 -0.23
CA PRO A 73 9.77 -27.87 -0.48
C PRO A 73 9.02 -27.54 -1.77
N GLU A 74 8.54 -28.57 -2.46
CA GLU A 74 7.75 -28.41 -3.68
C GLU A 74 6.42 -27.71 -3.35
N ASP A 75 6.04 -26.77 -4.21
CA ASP A 75 4.75 -26.09 -4.14
C ASP A 75 3.78 -26.73 -5.14
N PRO A 76 2.75 -27.46 -4.67
CA PRO A 76 1.86 -28.23 -5.54
C PRO A 76 0.90 -27.34 -6.34
N ARG A 77 0.86 -26.03 -6.05
CA ARG A 77 0.00 -25.09 -6.77
C ARG A 77 0.43 -24.95 -8.23
N PRO A 78 -0.52 -24.79 -9.16
CA PRO A 78 -0.18 -24.47 -10.54
C PRO A 78 0.54 -23.12 -10.61
N GLU A 79 1.59 -23.06 -11.42
CA GLU A 79 2.26 -21.80 -11.72
C GLU A 79 1.29 -20.87 -12.47
N MET A 80 1.28 -19.59 -12.10
CA MET A 80 0.40 -18.62 -12.74
C MET A 80 0.68 -18.51 -14.25
N PRO A 81 -0.37 -18.29 -15.07
CA PRO A 81 -0.19 -18.09 -16.50
C PRO A 81 0.80 -16.96 -16.82
N GLU A 82 1.55 -17.08 -17.91
CA GLU A 82 2.60 -16.12 -18.31
C GLU A 82 2.08 -14.67 -18.35
N ALA A 83 0.85 -14.48 -18.82
CA ALA A 83 0.21 -13.17 -18.88
C ALA A 83 -0.06 -12.58 -17.48
N ALA A 84 -0.34 -13.40 -16.48
CA ALA A 84 -0.50 -12.97 -15.08
C ALA A 84 0.87 -12.66 -14.45
N ALA A 85 1.87 -13.52 -14.69
CA ALA A 85 3.25 -13.30 -14.24
C ALA A 85 3.83 -11.98 -14.76
N ARG A 86 3.65 -11.68 -16.07
CA ARG A 86 4.09 -10.41 -16.65
C ARG A 86 3.44 -9.19 -15.99
N ARG A 87 2.14 -9.26 -15.68
CA ARG A 87 1.44 -8.18 -14.97
C ARG A 87 1.98 -8.00 -13.56
N LEU A 88 2.18 -9.08 -12.81
CA LEU A 88 2.81 -9.03 -11.50
C LEU A 88 4.21 -8.39 -11.57
N ALA A 89 5.02 -8.76 -12.56
CA ALA A 89 6.34 -8.16 -12.76
C ALA A 89 6.27 -6.64 -12.97
N VAL A 90 5.31 -6.16 -13.78
CA VAL A 90 5.09 -4.71 -13.99
C VAL A 90 4.65 -4.01 -12.70
N LEU A 91 3.71 -4.60 -11.95
CA LEU A 91 3.23 -4.04 -10.68
C LEU A 91 4.35 -3.93 -9.63
N LEU A 92 5.27 -4.90 -9.61
CA LEU A 92 6.44 -4.91 -8.73
C LEU A 92 7.55 -3.95 -9.22
N ALA A 93 7.74 -3.83 -10.54
CA ALA A 93 8.73 -2.95 -11.17
C ALA A 93 8.39 -1.46 -11.05
N GLY A 94 7.13 -1.10 -10.85
CA GLY A 94 6.70 0.28 -10.57
C GLY A 94 7.44 0.97 -9.41
N ARG A 95 8.20 0.21 -8.59
CA ARG A 95 9.10 0.74 -7.56
C ARG A 95 10.49 1.15 -8.03
N THR A 96 11.04 0.59 -9.11
CA THR A 96 12.43 0.88 -9.51
C THR A 96 12.62 2.30 -10.08
N GLY A 97 11.53 3.02 -10.34
CA GLY A 97 11.54 4.41 -10.82
C GLY A 97 11.33 5.48 -9.75
N ALA A 98 10.97 5.14 -8.52
CA ALA A 98 10.59 6.14 -7.51
C ALA A 98 11.74 7.03 -6.99
N ASN A 99 12.99 6.72 -7.34
CA ASN A 99 14.16 7.54 -7.03
C ASN A 99 14.72 8.33 -8.24
N GLY A 100 14.02 8.35 -9.38
CA GLY A 100 14.42 9.11 -10.56
C GLY A 100 13.34 10.09 -10.98
N GLY A 101 13.58 11.38 -10.76
CA GLY A 101 12.65 12.43 -11.19
C GLY A 101 12.42 12.47 -12.71
N SER A 102 11.32 13.12 -13.06
CA SER A 102 10.92 13.58 -14.40
C SER A 102 10.27 12.58 -15.36
N GLY A 103 8.95 12.76 -15.55
CA GLY A 103 8.35 12.73 -16.90
C GLY A 103 7.16 11.78 -17.08
N GLY A 104 5.95 12.26 -16.78
CA GLY A 104 4.72 11.61 -17.23
C GLY A 104 3.54 11.87 -16.31
N GLY A 105 2.78 12.92 -16.58
CA GLY A 105 1.46 13.09 -15.97
C GLY A 105 0.53 11.93 -16.33
N THR A 106 -0.38 11.61 -15.40
CA THR A 106 -1.62 10.87 -15.67
C THR A 106 -1.51 9.36 -15.95
N LEU A 107 -0.53 8.65 -15.38
CA LEU A 107 -0.66 7.20 -15.20
C LEU A 107 -0.99 6.94 -13.73
N ALA A 108 -2.16 6.35 -13.47
CA ALA A 108 -2.55 5.88 -12.15
C ALA A 108 -1.36 5.16 -11.50
N ASN A 109 -1.14 5.38 -10.20
CA ASN A 109 -0.11 4.66 -9.46
C ASN A 109 -0.45 3.16 -9.53
N LEU A 110 0.10 2.45 -10.52
CA LEU A 110 -0.23 1.04 -10.79
C LEU A 110 0.07 0.17 -9.56
N ALA A 111 0.96 0.62 -8.67
CA ALA A 111 1.22 -0.04 -7.40
C ALA A 111 -0.01 -0.10 -6.48
N GLU A 112 -1.01 0.78 -6.65
CA GLU A 112 -2.28 0.73 -5.91
C GLU A 112 -3.16 -0.46 -6.33
N LEU A 113 -2.92 -1.05 -7.50
CA LEU A 113 -3.63 -2.25 -7.95
C LEU A 113 -3.01 -3.55 -7.39
N LEU A 114 -1.83 -3.47 -6.77
CA LEU A 114 -1.12 -4.64 -6.25
C LEU A 114 -1.91 -5.39 -5.14
N PRO A 115 -2.55 -4.75 -4.15
CA PRO A 115 -3.37 -5.45 -3.15
C PRO A 115 -4.49 -6.29 -3.79
N GLN A 116 -5.24 -5.70 -4.73
CA GLN A 116 -6.35 -6.37 -5.42
C GLN A 116 -5.82 -7.53 -6.28
N TRP A 117 -4.71 -7.32 -6.99
CA TRP A 117 -4.08 -8.36 -7.79
C TRP A 117 -3.65 -9.55 -6.91
N LEU A 118 -2.97 -9.31 -5.78
CA LEU A 118 -2.48 -10.36 -4.89
C LEU A 118 -3.64 -11.15 -4.27
N THR A 119 -4.70 -10.46 -3.85
CA THR A 119 -5.93 -11.09 -3.37
C THR A 119 -6.53 -12.04 -4.41
N THR A 120 -6.60 -11.60 -5.67
CA THR A 120 -7.14 -12.40 -6.77
C THR A 120 -6.28 -13.63 -7.04
N ALA A 121 -4.96 -13.47 -7.15
CA ALA A 121 -4.04 -14.59 -7.39
C ALA A 121 -4.07 -15.63 -6.26
N ARG A 122 -4.26 -15.17 -5.01
CA ARG A 122 -4.43 -16.06 -3.85
C ARG A 122 -5.73 -16.86 -3.94
N PHE A 123 -6.83 -16.21 -4.31
CA PHE A 123 -8.14 -16.86 -4.46
C PHE A 123 -8.10 -17.97 -5.54
N GLU A 124 -7.40 -17.72 -6.65
CA GLU A 124 -7.18 -18.69 -7.72
C GLU A 124 -6.20 -19.82 -7.35
N GLY A 125 -5.57 -19.76 -6.16
CA GLY A 125 -4.67 -20.80 -5.68
C GLY A 125 -3.38 -20.97 -6.50
N LEU A 126 -2.93 -19.90 -7.16
CA LEU A 126 -1.75 -19.92 -8.04
C LEU A 126 -0.45 -19.71 -7.26
N ARG A 127 0.69 -20.16 -7.82
CA ARG A 127 2.03 -19.76 -7.36
C ARG A 127 2.76 -18.87 -8.39
N PRO A 128 3.58 -17.90 -7.96
CA PRO A 128 4.36 -17.06 -8.87
C PRO A 128 5.56 -17.82 -9.43
N PRO A 129 6.10 -17.38 -10.59
CA PRO A 129 7.41 -17.82 -11.03
C PRO A 129 8.46 -17.48 -9.96
N ALA A 130 9.39 -18.40 -9.73
CA ALA A 130 10.41 -18.29 -8.67
C ALA A 130 11.18 -16.95 -8.73
N ALA A 131 11.46 -16.44 -9.93
CA ALA A 131 12.18 -15.19 -10.16
C ALA A 131 11.46 -13.94 -9.62
N LEU A 132 10.14 -13.98 -9.44
CA LEU A 132 9.36 -12.83 -8.95
C LEU A 132 9.22 -12.80 -7.42
N ILE A 133 9.54 -13.88 -6.72
CA ILE A 133 9.36 -13.98 -5.27
C ILE A 133 10.21 -12.95 -4.50
N PRO A 134 11.50 -12.72 -4.81
CA PRO A 134 12.29 -11.69 -4.11
C PRO A 134 11.66 -10.30 -4.19
N ALA A 135 11.24 -9.88 -5.39
CA ALA A 135 10.61 -8.57 -5.60
C ALA A 135 9.25 -8.47 -4.87
N LEU A 136 8.49 -9.56 -4.82
CA LEU A 136 7.24 -9.66 -4.05
C LEU A 136 7.49 -9.50 -2.54
N LEU A 137 8.51 -10.19 -2.00
CA LEU A 137 8.87 -10.09 -0.58
C LEU A 137 9.39 -8.70 -0.22
N ASP A 138 10.16 -8.05 -1.10
CA ASP A 138 10.60 -6.68 -0.92
C ASP A 138 9.43 -5.68 -0.97
N ALA A 139 8.39 -5.95 -1.77
CA ALA A 139 7.18 -5.13 -1.81
C ALA A 139 6.43 -5.22 -0.47
N ALA A 140 6.21 -6.43 0.03
CA ALA A 140 5.57 -6.69 1.32
C ALA A 140 6.39 -6.26 2.54
N ARG A 141 7.72 -6.20 2.42
CA ARG A 141 8.57 -5.61 3.46
C ARG A 141 8.21 -4.14 3.66
N ALA A 142 8.12 -3.38 2.57
CA ALA A 142 7.85 -1.94 2.58
C ALA A 142 6.38 -1.60 2.87
N ARG A 143 5.45 -2.50 2.53
CA ARG A 143 4.00 -2.31 2.65
C ARG A 143 3.40 -3.43 3.51
N SER A 144 3.17 -3.13 4.78
CA SER A 144 2.69 -4.13 5.75
C SER A 144 1.34 -4.74 5.39
N GLU A 145 0.49 -3.97 4.72
CA GLU A 145 -0.82 -4.39 4.23
C GLU A 145 -0.75 -5.53 3.21
N LEU A 146 0.38 -5.67 2.49
CA LEU A 146 0.57 -6.73 1.50
C LEU A 146 1.10 -8.03 2.10
N ARG A 147 1.57 -8.03 3.36
CA ARG A 147 2.36 -9.15 3.91
C ARG A 147 1.60 -10.47 3.93
N GLY A 148 0.34 -10.46 4.35
CA GLY A 148 -0.46 -11.67 4.41
C GLY A 148 -0.59 -12.34 3.04
N ASP A 149 -1.04 -11.59 2.04
CA ASP A 149 -1.26 -12.13 0.69
C ASP A 149 0.06 -12.45 -0.02
N ALA A 150 1.10 -11.65 0.16
CA ALA A 150 2.42 -11.91 -0.40
C ALA A 150 3.07 -13.16 0.20
N VAL A 151 2.96 -13.39 1.52
CA VAL A 151 3.48 -14.59 2.19
C VAL A 151 2.74 -15.84 1.71
N ALA A 152 1.41 -15.78 1.65
CA ALA A 152 0.58 -16.87 1.13
C ALA A 152 0.92 -17.19 -0.33
N LEU A 153 1.10 -16.17 -1.17
CA LEU A 153 1.44 -16.34 -2.58
C LEU A 153 2.87 -16.87 -2.76
N ALA A 154 3.85 -16.38 -2.00
CA ALA A 154 5.25 -16.83 -2.07
C ALA A 154 5.45 -18.29 -1.65
N GLY A 155 4.57 -18.83 -0.81
CA GLY A 155 4.51 -20.26 -0.50
C GLY A 155 5.80 -20.83 0.12
N PRO A 156 6.09 -22.13 -0.07
CA PRO A 156 7.26 -22.79 0.49
C PRO A 156 8.59 -22.15 0.09
N LEU A 157 8.72 -21.71 -1.18
CA LEU A 157 9.93 -21.06 -1.67
C LEU A 157 10.16 -19.69 -1.00
N GLY A 158 9.10 -18.92 -0.75
CA GLY A 158 9.18 -17.69 0.03
C GLY A 158 9.67 -17.90 1.46
N HIS A 159 9.18 -18.94 2.13
CA HIS A 159 9.62 -19.29 3.49
C HIS A 159 11.09 -19.75 3.52
N TRP A 160 11.47 -20.57 2.54
CA TRP A 160 12.86 -21.01 2.37
C TRP A 160 13.81 -19.85 2.08
N LEU A 161 13.41 -18.87 1.26
CA LEU A 161 14.18 -17.66 1.01
C LEU A 161 14.29 -16.79 2.28
N ALA A 162 13.21 -16.67 3.05
CA ALA A 162 13.19 -15.88 4.27
C ALA A 162 14.08 -16.43 5.40
N SER A 163 14.35 -17.75 5.44
CA SER A 163 15.32 -18.30 6.38
C SER A 163 16.78 -17.95 6.04
N GLN A 164 17.04 -17.48 4.82
CA GLN A 164 18.39 -17.12 4.35
C GLN A 164 18.62 -15.61 4.26
N ASN A 165 17.55 -14.81 4.23
CA ASN A 165 17.63 -13.36 4.16
C ASN A 165 16.94 -12.70 5.38
N PRO A 166 17.70 -12.11 6.32
CA PRO A 166 17.16 -11.44 7.50
C PRO A 166 16.12 -10.35 7.20
N ASP A 167 16.21 -9.72 6.02
CA ASP A 167 15.29 -8.68 5.59
C ASP A 167 13.85 -9.17 5.38
N TRP A 168 13.67 -10.47 5.15
CA TRP A 168 12.37 -11.11 4.93
C TRP A 168 11.87 -11.86 6.16
N ARG A 169 12.44 -11.64 7.35
CA ARG A 169 12.04 -12.31 8.62
C ARG A 169 10.57 -12.11 9.00
N PHE A 170 9.87 -11.14 8.40
CA PHE A 170 8.42 -10.99 8.56
C PHE A 170 7.64 -12.21 8.03
N VAL A 171 8.15 -12.89 7.00
CA VAL A 171 7.55 -14.11 6.42
C VAL A 171 7.43 -15.20 7.49
N LEU A 172 8.49 -15.40 8.27
CA LEU A 172 8.54 -16.42 9.34
C LEU A 172 7.64 -16.11 10.54
N ARG A 173 7.22 -14.85 10.70
CA ARG A 173 6.31 -14.40 11.77
C ARG A 173 4.86 -14.30 11.31
N THR A 174 4.64 -14.27 9.99
CA THR A 174 3.32 -14.20 9.40
C THR A 174 2.83 -15.64 9.31
N ALA A 175 1.90 -16.03 10.20
CA ALA A 175 1.30 -17.34 10.13
C ALA A 175 0.69 -17.52 8.72
N ALA A 176 1.08 -18.59 8.02
CA ALA A 176 0.36 -19.00 6.83
C ALA A 176 -1.12 -19.20 7.24
N PRO A 177 -2.10 -18.72 6.46
CA PRO A 177 -3.49 -19.07 6.70
C PRO A 177 -3.62 -20.58 6.51
N GLU A 178 -3.58 -21.34 7.61
CA GLU A 178 -3.85 -22.76 7.58
C GLU A 178 -5.34 -22.96 7.29
N PRO A 179 -5.69 -23.73 6.23
CA PRO A 179 -7.09 -23.94 5.86
C PRO A 179 -7.91 -24.66 6.96
N ASP A 180 -7.24 -25.35 7.90
CA ASP A 180 -7.88 -26.11 8.99
C ASP A 180 -7.87 -25.41 10.37
N ARG A 181 -7.42 -24.14 10.45
CA ARG A 181 -7.38 -23.42 11.73
C ARG A 181 -8.81 -23.13 12.22
N ARG A 182 -9.22 -23.81 13.29
CA ARG A 182 -10.55 -23.63 13.89
C ARG A 182 -10.74 -22.20 14.41
N PRO A 183 -11.97 -21.65 14.39
CA PRO A 183 -12.32 -20.52 15.24
C PRO A 183 -12.00 -20.85 16.70
N ASP A 184 -11.41 -19.90 17.41
CA ASP A 184 -11.07 -19.99 18.84
C ASP A 184 -9.93 -20.95 19.22
N ASP A 185 -8.86 -21.01 18.41
CA ASP A 185 -7.61 -21.64 18.87
C ASP A 185 -7.11 -20.90 20.14
N PRO A 186 -6.74 -21.61 21.23
CA PRO A 186 -6.11 -21.00 22.40
C PRO A 186 -4.93 -20.07 22.10
N SER A 187 -4.25 -20.26 20.96
CA SER A 187 -3.20 -19.35 20.48
C SER A 187 -3.73 -17.98 20.03
N ASP A 188 -4.96 -17.90 19.49
CA ASP A 188 -5.61 -16.66 19.07
C ASP A 188 -5.97 -15.78 20.28
N HIS A 189 -6.49 -16.40 21.35
CA HIS A 189 -6.79 -15.69 22.60
C HIS A 189 -5.52 -15.08 23.21
N ARG A 190 -4.40 -15.84 23.25
CA ARG A 190 -3.12 -15.30 23.72
C ARG A 190 -2.62 -14.19 22.81
N LEU A 191 -2.70 -14.34 21.50
CA LEU A 191 -2.29 -13.31 20.55
C LEU A 191 -3.09 -12.01 20.77
N TRP A 192 -4.41 -12.10 20.98
CA TRP A 192 -5.23 -10.91 21.19
C TRP A 192 -4.90 -10.17 22.50
N HIS A 193 -4.64 -10.90 23.58
CA HIS A 193 -4.41 -10.32 24.91
C HIS A 193 -2.94 -9.99 25.22
N GLU A 194 -1.99 -10.75 24.68
CA GLU A 194 -0.56 -10.66 24.99
C GLU A 194 0.28 -10.22 23.79
N GLY A 195 -0.27 -10.27 22.57
CA GLY A 195 0.42 -9.93 21.34
C GLY A 195 0.70 -8.43 21.20
N LEU A 196 1.67 -8.12 20.34
CA LEU A 196 1.98 -6.75 19.96
C LEU A 196 0.78 -6.12 19.25
N PHE A 197 0.65 -4.80 19.35
CA PHE A 197 -0.47 -4.07 18.73
C PHE A 197 -0.66 -4.40 17.23
N ALA A 198 0.43 -4.44 16.45
CA ALA A 198 0.38 -4.78 15.03
C ALA A 198 -0.10 -6.23 14.77
N GLU A 199 0.22 -7.16 15.67
CA GLU A 199 -0.24 -8.55 15.60
C GLU A 199 -1.74 -8.63 15.89
N ARG A 200 -2.21 -7.86 16.89
CA ARG A 200 -3.64 -7.74 17.23
C ARG A 200 -4.45 -7.17 16.05
N VAL A 201 -4.00 -6.08 15.42
CA VAL A 201 -4.66 -5.52 14.22
C VAL A 201 -4.71 -6.56 13.10
N THR A 202 -3.59 -7.21 12.81
CA THR A 202 -3.53 -8.26 11.78
C THR A 202 -4.50 -9.39 12.07
N HIS A 203 -4.57 -9.84 13.32
CA HIS A 203 -5.48 -10.89 13.76
C HIS A 203 -6.94 -10.47 13.62
N LEU A 204 -7.30 -9.25 14.04
CA LEU A 204 -8.65 -8.71 13.89
C LEU A 204 -9.05 -8.61 12.40
N THR A 205 -8.17 -8.09 11.55
CA THR A 205 -8.41 -7.99 10.10
C THR A 205 -8.65 -9.38 9.47
N LEU A 206 -7.83 -10.37 9.82
CA LEU A 206 -8.01 -11.74 9.33
C LEU A 206 -9.31 -12.38 9.84
N LEU A 207 -9.63 -12.17 11.12
CA LEU A 207 -10.87 -12.66 11.71
C LEU A 207 -12.08 -12.02 11.04
N ARG A 208 -12.08 -10.70 10.83
CA ARG A 208 -13.12 -9.96 10.12
C ARG A 208 -13.40 -10.48 8.72
N ARG A 209 -12.37 -10.86 7.97
CA ARG A 209 -12.52 -11.45 6.62
C ARG A 209 -13.18 -12.84 6.65
N ARG A 210 -13.03 -13.60 7.73
CA ARG A 210 -13.55 -14.97 7.85
C ARG A 210 -14.91 -15.00 8.54
N ASP A 211 -15.03 -14.29 9.65
CA ASP A 211 -16.21 -14.20 10.51
C ASP A 211 -16.32 -12.75 11.04
N PRO A 212 -17.04 -11.88 10.31
CA PRO A 212 -17.27 -10.49 10.71
C PRO A 212 -17.86 -10.36 12.13
N ALA A 213 -18.79 -11.25 12.50
CA ALA A 213 -19.49 -11.18 13.77
C ALA A 213 -18.55 -11.51 14.94
N ALA A 214 -17.74 -12.55 14.81
CA ALA A 214 -16.71 -12.89 15.80
C ALA A 214 -15.67 -11.77 15.95
N GLY A 215 -15.23 -11.16 14.83
CA GLY A 215 -14.32 -10.03 14.87
C GLY A 215 -14.89 -8.80 15.60
N LEU A 216 -16.16 -8.49 15.36
CA LEU A 216 -16.85 -7.39 16.06
C LEU A 216 -16.97 -7.67 17.57
N GLU A 217 -17.29 -8.90 17.95
CA GLU A 217 -17.42 -9.28 19.36
C GLU A 217 -16.06 -9.24 20.08
N LEU A 218 -14.99 -9.70 19.42
CA LEU A 218 -13.62 -9.60 19.93
C LEU A 218 -13.20 -8.15 20.15
N LEU A 219 -13.53 -7.26 19.21
CA LEU A 219 -13.25 -5.83 19.35
C LEU A 219 -14.03 -5.21 20.52
N ARG A 220 -15.32 -5.54 20.63
CA ARG A 220 -16.18 -5.04 21.73
C ARG A 220 -15.63 -5.43 23.10
N SER A 221 -15.05 -6.61 23.24
CA SER A 221 -14.59 -7.12 24.54
C SER A 221 -13.47 -6.29 25.16
N THR A 222 -12.62 -5.64 24.34
CA THR A 222 -11.49 -4.82 24.84
C THR A 222 -11.64 -3.33 24.58
N TRP A 223 -12.63 -2.92 23.77
CA TRP A 223 -12.86 -1.52 23.38
C TRP A 223 -12.78 -0.50 24.53
N PRO A 224 -13.43 -0.72 25.70
CA PRO A 224 -13.39 0.25 26.80
C PRO A 224 -11.98 0.50 27.36
N THR A 225 -11.09 -0.48 27.26
CA THR A 225 -9.71 -0.42 27.77
C THR A 225 -8.69 0.07 26.74
N GLU A 226 -9.01 0.02 25.45
CA GLU A 226 -8.09 0.49 24.40
C GLU A 226 -7.83 2.01 24.47
N ARG A 227 -6.63 2.41 24.08
CA ARG A 227 -6.25 3.82 23.94
C ARG A 227 -6.86 4.41 22.67
N ALA A 228 -6.93 5.73 22.59
CA ALA A 228 -7.55 6.42 21.46
C ALA A 228 -6.86 6.13 20.12
N GLU A 229 -5.52 6.03 20.08
CA GLU A 229 -4.81 5.69 18.83
C GLU A 229 -5.09 4.25 18.40
N ASP A 230 -5.11 3.32 19.36
CA ASP A 230 -5.37 1.90 19.12
C ASP A 230 -6.80 1.67 18.60
N ARG A 231 -7.78 2.37 19.18
CA ARG A 231 -9.19 2.37 18.73
C ARG A 231 -9.37 2.79 17.28
N LEU A 232 -8.62 3.79 16.82
CA LEU A 232 -8.67 4.23 15.42
C LEU A 232 -8.27 3.12 14.46
N LEU A 233 -7.15 2.47 14.76
CA LEU A 233 -6.60 1.40 13.94
C LEU A 233 -7.46 0.14 13.99
N PHE A 234 -8.16 -0.13 15.09
CA PHE A 234 -9.15 -1.21 15.14
C PHE A 234 -10.45 -0.88 14.40
N LEU A 235 -10.91 0.38 14.41
CA LEU A 235 -12.05 0.79 13.59
C LEU A 235 -11.76 0.62 12.09
N ASP A 236 -10.54 0.96 11.66
CA ASP A 236 -10.11 0.77 10.27
C ASP A 236 -10.25 -0.70 9.82
N ALA A 237 -9.95 -1.66 10.71
CA ALA A 237 -10.13 -3.08 10.43
C ALA A 237 -11.60 -3.52 10.21
N LEU A 238 -12.60 -2.71 10.62
CA LEU A 238 -14.01 -3.01 10.34
C LEU A 238 -14.42 -2.74 8.89
N GLN A 239 -13.63 -2.00 8.10
CA GLN A 239 -13.87 -1.81 6.67
C GLN A 239 -14.00 -3.15 5.94
N ASP A 240 -13.14 -4.12 6.31
CA ASP A 240 -13.24 -5.50 5.83
C ASP A 240 -14.50 -6.17 6.42
N GLY A 241 -15.46 -6.48 5.54
CA GLY A 241 -16.73 -7.11 5.92
C GLY A 241 -17.74 -6.18 6.58
N LEU A 242 -17.58 -4.85 6.44
CA LEU A 242 -18.50 -3.87 7.03
C LEU A 242 -19.95 -4.15 6.64
N SER A 243 -20.83 -4.16 7.63
CA SER A 243 -22.23 -4.57 7.46
C SER A 243 -23.17 -3.82 8.41
N PRO A 244 -24.49 -3.90 8.21
CA PRO A 244 -25.47 -3.37 9.17
C PRO A 244 -25.35 -3.94 10.59
N ALA A 245 -24.74 -5.11 10.78
CA ALA A 245 -24.50 -5.68 12.12
C ALA A 245 -23.48 -4.87 12.94
N ASP A 246 -22.61 -4.11 12.26
CA ASP A 246 -21.60 -3.25 12.89
C ASP A 246 -22.19 -1.90 13.35
N GLU A 247 -23.37 -1.51 12.81
CA GLU A 247 -24.01 -0.21 13.05
C GLU A 247 -24.21 0.12 14.54
N PRO A 248 -24.76 -0.78 15.40
CA PRO A 248 -24.96 -0.45 16.81
C PRO A 248 -23.66 -0.11 17.55
N PHE A 249 -22.55 -0.76 17.16
CA PHE A 249 -21.24 -0.48 17.75
C PHE A 249 -20.69 0.86 17.27
N LEU A 250 -20.79 1.14 15.97
CA LEU A 250 -20.32 2.41 15.39
C LEU A 250 -21.15 3.61 15.89
N GLU A 251 -22.46 3.48 16.05
CA GLU A 251 -23.33 4.53 16.63
C GLU A 251 -22.96 4.83 18.10
N ALA A 252 -22.53 3.82 18.86
CA ALA A 252 -21.97 4.03 20.19
C ALA A 252 -20.60 4.72 20.12
N ALA A 253 -19.76 4.38 19.13
CA ALA A 253 -18.45 5.00 18.93
C ALA A 253 -18.52 6.48 18.50
N LEU A 254 -19.65 6.96 17.96
CA LEU A 254 -19.92 8.40 17.80
C LEU A 254 -19.93 9.17 19.14
N GLY A 255 -20.06 8.48 20.27
CA GLY A 255 -19.94 9.05 21.60
C GLY A 255 -18.52 9.01 22.19
N ASP A 256 -17.51 8.55 21.46
CA ASP A 256 -16.15 8.42 21.98
C ASP A 256 -15.54 9.80 22.33
N ARG A 257 -14.70 9.84 23.36
CA ARG A 257 -13.98 11.06 23.80
C ARG A 257 -13.04 11.60 22.71
N SER A 258 -12.45 10.73 21.89
CA SER A 258 -11.53 11.10 20.83
C SER A 258 -12.27 11.59 19.60
N LYS A 259 -11.98 12.82 19.16
CA LYS A 259 -12.56 13.40 17.95
C LYS A 259 -12.30 12.56 16.70
N ASN A 260 -11.11 11.96 16.61
CA ASN A 260 -10.75 11.15 15.45
C ASN A 260 -11.55 9.85 15.45
N VAL A 261 -11.77 9.23 16.63
CA VAL A 261 -12.54 7.97 16.74
C VAL A 261 -13.99 8.22 16.31
N ARG A 262 -14.59 9.34 16.75
CA ARG A 262 -15.93 9.76 16.28
C ARG A 262 -15.97 9.97 14.77
N ALA A 263 -14.98 10.66 14.21
CA ALA A 263 -14.90 10.92 12.78
C ALA A 263 -14.79 9.61 11.97
N THR A 264 -13.90 8.69 12.35
CA THR A 264 -13.76 7.39 11.69
C THR A 264 -15.04 6.54 11.82
N ALA A 265 -15.70 6.55 12.98
CA ALA A 265 -16.98 5.86 13.14
C ALA A 265 -18.08 6.46 12.24
N ALA A 266 -18.13 7.79 12.11
CA ALA A 266 -19.06 8.46 11.21
C ALA A 266 -18.78 8.15 9.73
N GLU A 267 -17.51 8.10 9.34
CA GLU A 267 -17.10 7.71 8.00
C GLU A 267 -17.54 6.28 7.67
N LEU A 268 -17.31 5.31 8.57
CA LEU A 268 -17.79 3.93 8.41
C LEU A 268 -19.31 3.84 8.37
N LEU A 269 -20.03 4.62 9.17
CA LEU A 269 -21.49 4.64 9.10
C LEU A 269 -22.00 5.24 7.78
N SER A 270 -21.26 6.18 7.18
CA SER A 270 -21.62 6.82 5.91
C SER A 270 -21.45 5.92 4.69
N THR A 271 -20.66 4.84 4.78
CA THR A 271 -20.57 3.82 3.73
C THR A 271 -21.75 2.84 3.76
N LEU A 272 -22.54 2.83 4.85
CA LEU A 272 -23.75 2.02 5.00
C LEU A 272 -24.99 2.89 4.68
N PRO A 273 -25.58 2.81 3.47
CA PRO A 273 -26.62 3.75 3.03
C PRO A 273 -27.90 3.70 3.88
N THR A 274 -28.14 2.58 4.57
CA THR A 274 -29.31 2.37 5.43
C THR A 274 -29.07 2.74 6.89
N SER A 275 -27.85 3.18 7.26
CA SER A 275 -27.53 3.48 8.65
C SER A 275 -28.33 4.65 9.20
N ALA A 276 -28.49 4.72 10.50
CA ALA A 276 -29.12 5.84 11.19
C ALA A 276 -28.39 7.16 10.91
N LEU A 277 -27.06 7.17 10.85
CA LEU A 277 -26.28 8.35 10.45
C LEU A 277 -26.57 8.75 9.01
N ALA A 278 -26.57 7.79 8.08
CA ALA A 278 -26.85 8.06 6.68
C ALA A 278 -28.26 8.66 6.48
N ARG A 279 -29.27 8.20 7.23
CA ARG A 279 -30.62 8.81 7.25
C ARG A 279 -30.59 10.25 7.76
N ARG A 280 -29.88 10.53 8.85
CA ARG A 280 -29.72 11.90 9.38
C ARG A 280 -28.97 12.82 8.41
N MET A 281 -28.01 12.29 7.65
CA MET A 281 -27.30 13.03 6.61
C MET A 281 -28.20 13.29 5.40
N ALA A 282 -29.01 12.31 4.98
CA ALA A 282 -30.01 12.48 3.92
C ALA A 282 -31.03 13.59 4.25
N GLU A 283 -31.53 13.64 5.48
CA GLU A 283 -32.44 14.70 5.93
C GLU A 283 -31.79 16.09 5.82
N ARG A 284 -30.56 16.24 6.30
CA ARG A 284 -29.80 17.51 6.22
C ARG A 284 -29.45 17.88 4.78
N ALA A 285 -29.07 16.90 3.96
CA ALA A 285 -28.73 17.11 2.55
C ALA A 285 -29.95 17.57 1.73
N ARG A 286 -31.13 16.96 1.93
CA ARG A 286 -32.39 17.41 1.31
C ARG A 286 -32.82 18.81 1.78
N ALA A 287 -32.53 19.15 3.04
CA ALA A 287 -32.78 20.50 3.53
C ALA A 287 -31.86 21.54 2.87
N ALA A 288 -30.61 21.15 2.58
CA ALA A 288 -29.55 21.99 2.03
C ALA A 288 -29.53 22.08 0.50
N VAL A 289 -30.06 21.09 -0.21
CA VAL A 289 -30.11 21.07 -1.68
C VAL A 289 -31.53 20.75 -2.11
N ARG A 290 -32.17 21.68 -2.83
CA ARG A 290 -33.54 21.52 -3.32
C ARG A 290 -33.57 21.71 -4.82
N LEU A 291 -34.40 20.92 -5.50
CA LEU A 291 -34.74 21.19 -6.89
C LEU A 291 -35.69 22.40 -6.92
N ALA A 292 -35.38 23.41 -7.72
CA ALA A 292 -36.23 24.58 -7.88
C ALA A 292 -37.58 24.21 -8.50
N ASP A 293 -38.61 25.03 -8.24
CA ASP A 293 -39.92 24.87 -8.86
C ASP A 293 -39.78 24.87 -10.39
N GLY A 294 -40.29 23.82 -11.03
CA GLY A 294 -40.14 23.60 -12.47
C GLY A 294 -38.91 22.78 -12.90
N GLY A 295 -38.06 22.35 -11.96
CA GLY A 295 -37.01 21.36 -12.23
C GLY A 295 -35.81 21.86 -13.04
N THR A 296 -35.56 23.18 -13.05
CA THR A 296 -34.58 23.80 -13.95
C THR A 296 -33.18 23.95 -13.37
N HIS A 297 -33.04 24.02 -12.05
CA HIS A 297 -31.78 24.21 -11.34
C HIS A 297 -31.87 23.73 -9.89
N LEU A 298 -30.73 23.57 -9.23
CA LEU A 298 -30.61 23.21 -7.82
C LEU A 298 -30.36 24.45 -6.97
N LEU A 299 -31.15 24.63 -5.92
CA LEU A 299 -30.98 25.66 -4.90
C LEU A 299 -30.16 25.11 -3.74
N VAL A 300 -29.09 25.82 -3.36
CA VAL A 300 -28.21 25.43 -2.25
C VAL A 300 -28.40 26.37 -1.07
N SER A 301 -28.72 25.81 0.08
CA SER A 301 -28.89 26.47 1.38
C SER A 301 -28.02 25.75 2.40
N PRO A 302 -26.72 26.09 2.50
CA PRO A 302 -25.80 25.36 3.36
C PRO A 302 -26.16 25.56 4.84
N PRO A 303 -25.77 24.63 5.73
CA PRO A 303 -26.00 24.77 7.17
C PRO A 303 -25.52 26.12 7.71
N VAL A 304 -26.31 26.73 8.59
CA VAL A 304 -26.02 28.05 9.16
C VAL A 304 -25.03 27.97 10.32
N GLU A 305 -25.06 26.88 11.07
CA GLU A 305 -24.18 26.56 12.19
C GLU A 305 -23.90 25.05 12.24
N CYS A 306 -22.87 24.65 12.99
CA CYS A 306 -22.58 23.26 13.29
C CYS A 306 -23.06 22.91 14.72
N ASP A 307 -24.29 22.40 14.80
CA ASP A 307 -24.92 22.03 16.07
C ASP A 307 -24.25 20.81 16.74
N GLU A 308 -24.61 20.53 18.00
CA GLU A 308 -24.06 19.39 18.75
C GLU A 308 -24.38 18.03 18.09
N ARG A 309 -25.49 17.94 17.34
CA ARG A 309 -25.88 16.71 16.64
C ARG A 309 -25.00 16.46 15.42
N MET A 310 -24.64 17.51 14.68
CA MET A 310 -23.67 17.48 13.57
C MET A 310 -22.29 17.09 14.09
N GLN A 311 -21.88 17.65 15.22
CA GLN A 311 -20.60 17.30 15.87
C GLN A 311 -20.56 15.85 16.34
N ARG A 312 -21.67 15.33 16.89
CA ARG A 312 -21.83 13.90 17.20
C ARG A 312 -21.74 13.04 15.94
N ASP A 313 -22.35 13.49 14.85
CA ASP A 313 -22.33 12.81 13.54
C ASP A 313 -20.99 12.96 12.78
N GLY A 314 -19.92 13.40 13.46
CA GLY A 314 -18.56 13.44 12.89
C GLY A 314 -18.19 14.74 12.17
N ILE A 315 -19.10 15.71 12.08
CA ILE A 315 -18.83 16.99 11.38
C ILE A 315 -18.06 17.93 12.32
N ALA A 316 -16.82 18.26 11.94
CA ALA A 316 -16.01 19.21 12.71
C ALA A 316 -16.59 20.64 12.62
N PRO A 317 -16.64 21.41 13.73
CA PRO A 317 -17.08 22.81 13.70
C PRO A 317 -16.21 23.69 12.82
N LYS A 318 -14.90 23.45 12.81
CA LYS A 318 -13.94 24.24 12.02
C LYS A 318 -13.42 23.41 10.85
N SER A 319 -13.30 24.08 9.71
CA SER A 319 -12.69 23.50 8.52
C SER A 319 -11.18 23.24 8.75
N PRO A 320 -10.68 22.02 8.52
CA PRO A 320 -9.26 21.71 8.62
C PRO A 320 -8.46 22.25 7.43
N THR A 321 -9.11 22.55 6.30
CA THR A 321 -8.47 22.95 5.04
C THR A 321 -8.51 24.46 4.79
N GLY A 322 -9.02 25.24 5.75
CA GLY A 322 -9.20 26.69 5.58
C GLY A 322 -10.38 27.08 4.67
N ARG A 323 -11.15 26.11 4.15
CA ARG A 323 -12.42 26.37 3.46
C ARG A 323 -13.40 27.10 4.41
N GLY A 324 -14.23 28.00 3.88
CA GLY A 324 -15.27 28.67 4.66
C GLY A 324 -16.18 27.65 5.36
N GLU A 325 -16.49 27.89 6.63
CA GLU A 325 -17.14 26.90 7.50
C GLU A 325 -18.47 26.37 6.94
N ARG A 326 -19.32 27.24 6.38
CA ARG A 326 -20.58 26.85 5.74
C ARG A 326 -20.39 25.90 4.56
N ALA A 327 -19.38 26.16 3.72
CA ALA A 327 -19.07 25.31 2.57
C ALA A 327 -18.48 23.96 3.01
N TRP A 328 -17.64 23.98 4.05
CA TRP A 328 -17.13 22.77 4.69
C TRP A 328 -18.27 21.89 5.25
N TRP A 329 -19.16 22.44 6.08
CA TRP A 329 -20.27 21.66 6.65
C TRP A 329 -21.22 21.14 5.57
N PHE A 330 -21.49 21.94 4.54
CA PHE A 330 -22.28 21.53 3.39
C PHE A 330 -21.67 20.32 2.69
N GLY A 331 -20.36 20.39 2.36
CA GLY A 331 -19.64 19.29 1.72
C GLY A 331 -19.67 18.01 2.56
N GLU A 332 -19.44 18.10 3.88
CA GLU A 332 -19.48 16.94 4.77
C GLU A 332 -20.87 16.30 4.83
N VAL A 333 -21.94 17.11 4.94
CA VAL A 333 -23.33 16.63 4.96
C VAL A 333 -23.69 15.91 3.66
N VAL A 334 -23.43 16.55 2.51
CA VAL A 334 -23.78 15.98 1.20
C VAL A 334 -22.97 14.70 0.95
N ALA A 335 -21.68 14.73 1.25
CA ALA A 335 -20.82 13.59 1.00
C ALA A 335 -21.23 12.38 1.84
N ALA A 336 -21.73 12.59 3.06
CA ALA A 336 -22.14 11.52 3.97
C ALA A 336 -23.59 11.03 3.75
N ALA A 337 -24.34 11.64 2.84
CA ALA A 337 -25.69 11.23 2.49
C ALA A 337 -25.69 10.07 1.46
N PRO A 338 -26.60 9.09 1.59
CA PRO A 338 -26.86 8.08 0.55
C PRO A 338 -27.13 8.72 -0.81
N LEU A 339 -26.48 8.24 -1.87
CA LEU A 339 -26.69 8.79 -3.21
C LEU A 339 -28.10 8.54 -3.77
N ALA A 340 -28.75 7.46 -3.34
CA ALA A 340 -30.14 7.15 -3.68
C ALA A 340 -31.12 8.27 -3.29
N VAL A 341 -30.77 9.08 -2.27
CA VAL A 341 -31.58 10.20 -1.78
C VAL A 341 -31.94 11.19 -2.89
N TRP A 342 -31.05 11.37 -3.87
CA TRP A 342 -31.17 12.36 -4.93
C TRP A 342 -32.17 11.91 -5.99
N ALA A 343 -32.06 10.67 -6.46
CA ALA A 343 -33.02 10.09 -7.39
C ALA A 343 -34.42 9.98 -6.75
N GLU A 344 -34.51 9.58 -5.49
CA GLU A 344 -35.78 9.48 -4.76
C GLU A 344 -36.49 10.84 -4.60
N SER A 345 -35.74 11.91 -4.33
CA SER A 345 -36.32 13.23 -4.06
C SER A 345 -36.59 14.06 -5.30
N THR A 346 -35.85 13.83 -6.38
CA THR A 346 -35.95 14.64 -7.62
C THR A 346 -36.56 13.88 -8.80
N GLY A 347 -36.53 12.54 -8.79
CA GLY A 347 -36.88 11.72 -9.94
C GLY A 347 -35.87 11.77 -11.10
N LEU A 348 -34.70 12.39 -10.89
CA LEU A 348 -33.68 12.59 -11.91
C LEU A 348 -32.54 11.57 -11.80
N THR A 349 -31.93 11.27 -12.94
CA THR A 349 -30.69 10.48 -13.04
C THR A 349 -29.47 11.28 -12.59
N PRO A 350 -28.35 10.62 -12.24
CA PRO A 350 -27.09 11.30 -11.91
C PRO A 350 -26.64 12.29 -13.00
N GLU A 351 -26.74 11.90 -14.27
CA GLU A 351 -26.35 12.74 -15.41
C GLU A 351 -27.24 13.98 -15.53
N GLN A 352 -28.55 13.82 -15.34
CA GLN A 352 -29.49 14.94 -15.34
C GLN A 352 -29.19 15.90 -14.19
N LEU A 353 -28.94 15.39 -12.98
CA LEU A 353 -28.60 16.20 -11.81
C LEU A 353 -27.30 16.98 -12.02
N LEU A 354 -26.27 16.35 -12.58
CA LEU A 354 -24.98 16.99 -12.85
C LEU A 354 -25.05 18.04 -13.97
N ALA A 355 -26.04 17.95 -14.85
CA ALA A 355 -26.30 18.93 -15.91
C ALA A 355 -27.10 20.15 -15.42
N LEU A 356 -27.76 20.06 -14.26
CA LEU A 356 -28.49 21.20 -13.69
C LEU A 356 -27.53 22.31 -13.26
N ARG A 357 -27.97 23.55 -13.44
CA ARG A 357 -27.30 24.70 -12.82
C ARG A 357 -27.49 24.66 -11.32
N VAL A 358 -26.55 25.23 -10.57
CA VAL A 358 -26.62 25.34 -9.10
C VAL A 358 -26.66 26.82 -8.71
N GLY A 359 -27.70 27.22 -7.98
CA GLY A 359 -27.93 28.57 -7.41
C GLY A 359 -29.29 29.18 -7.79
N ASP A 360 -29.79 30.16 -7.00
CA ASP A 360 -30.49 31.33 -7.55
C ASP A 360 -30.62 32.52 -6.56
N SER A 361 -30.45 33.73 -7.11
CA SER A 361 -30.65 35.10 -6.56
C SER A 361 -29.69 35.66 -5.46
N VAL A 362 -28.97 36.73 -5.83
CA VAL A 362 -28.48 37.88 -5.03
C VAL A 362 -27.70 37.56 -3.74
N ASP A 363 -26.38 37.31 -3.86
CA ASP A 363 -25.36 38.13 -3.21
C ASP A 363 -23.95 37.57 -3.48
N GLU A 364 -23.07 38.47 -3.90
CA GLU A 364 -21.66 38.26 -4.21
C GLU A 364 -20.87 37.96 -2.93
N THR A 365 -20.54 36.68 -2.67
CA THR A 365 -19.25 36.32 -2.03
C THR A 365 -18.89 34.83 -2.03
N SER A 366 -19.77 33.89 -2.40
CA SER A 366 -19.41 32.46 -2.38
C SER A 366 -19.02 31.90 -3.75
N SER A 367 -17.73 31.59 -3.86
CA SER A 367 -17.15 30.53 -4.71
C SER A 367 -18.12 29.36 -4.98
N SER A 368 -18.29 29.03 -6.27
CA SER A 368 -18.91 27.84 -6.90
C SER A 368 -19.47 26.71 -6.01
N TRP A 369 -20.71 26.85 -5.52
CA TRP A 369 -21.47 25.74 -4.88
C TRP A 369 -21.63 24.51 -5.77
N ALA A 370 -21.57 24.69 -7.10
CA ALA A 370 -21.60 23.59 -8.05
C ALA A 370 -20.38 22.66 -7.89
N ASP A 371 -19.21 23.23 -7.63
CA ASP A 371 -17.98 22.45 -7.44
C ASP A 371 -17.98 21.75 -6.08
N ASP A 372 -18.43 22.43 -5.01
CA ASP A 372 -18.60 21.80 -3.69
C ASP A 372 -19.59 20.62 -3.74
N LEU A 373 -20.70 20.77 -4.47
CA LEU A 373 -21.69 19.71 -4.63
C LEU A 373 -21.13 18.52 -5.45
N ARG A 374 -20.42 18.81 -6.54
CA ARG A 374 -19.78 17.78 -7.37
C ARG A 374 -18.69 17.02 -6.61
N GLU A 375 -17.85 17.74 -5.84
CA GLU A 375 -16.84 17.14 -4.97
C GLU A 375 -17.49 16.22 -3.92
N ALA A 376 -18.56 16.69 -3.27
CA ALA A 376 -19.26 15.92 -2.26
C ALA A 376 -19.93 14.67 -2.83
N TRP A 377 -20.57 14.75 -4.01
CA TRP A 377 -21.09 13.59 -4.72
C TRP A 377 -20.00 12.61 -5.13
N ALA A 378 -18.83 13.09 -5.56
CA ALA A 378 -17.70 12.21 -5.88
C ALA A 378 -17.20 11.45 -4.65
N ARG A 379 -17.08 12.12 -3.50
CA ARG A 379 -16.74 11.46 -2.22
C ARG A 379 -17.79 10.42 -1.81
N ALA A 380 -19.08 10.74 -1.98
CA ALA A 380 -20.16 9.80 -1.72
C ALA A 380 -20.11 8.57 -2.66
N ALA A 381 -19.86 8.78 -3.95
CA ALA A 381 -19.78 7.72 -4.96
C ALA A 381 -18.64 6.74 -4.69
N VAL A 382 -17.46 7.25 -4.32
CA VAL A 382 -16.32 6.42 -3.92
C VAL A 382 -16.66 5.59 -2.68
N ARG A 383 -17.25 6.22 -1.65
CA ARG A 383 -17.57 5.54 -0.37
C ARG A 383 -18.66 4.49 -0.49
N GLN A 384 -19.66 4.73 -1.33
CA GLN A 384 -20.80 3.82 -1.52
C GLN A 384 -20.56 2.82 -2.66
N HIS A 385 -19.42 2.88 -3.34
CA HIS A 385 -19.10 2.10 -4.53
C HIS A 385 -20.20 2.20 -5.62
N ASP A 386 -20.78 3.40 -5.79
CA ASP A 386 -21.87 3.64 -6.73
C ASP A 386 -21.32 3.88 -8.14
N ALA A 387 -21.40 2.86 -8.99
CA ALA A 387 -20.84 2.86 -10.33
C ALA A 387 -21.56 3.84 -11.29
N ASP A 388 -22.85 4.09 -11.08
CA ASP A 388 -23.63 4.96 -11.97
C ASP A 388 -23.29 6.43 -11.71
N TRP A 389 -23.22 6.83 -10.43
CA TRP A 389 -22.71 8.15 -10.07
C TRP A 389 -21.24 8.35 -10.46
N ALA A 390 -20.38 7.35 -10.26
CA ALA A 390 -18.98 7.45 -10.67
C ALA A 390 -18.84 7.68 -12.17
N ARG A 391 -19.63 6.97 -13.00
CA ARG A 391 -19.65 7.16 -14.46
C ARG A 391 -20.14 8.56 -14.84
N ALA A 392 -21.24 9.00 -14.25
CA ALA A 392 -21.81 10.32 -14.52
C ALA A 392 -20.84 11.47 -14.16
N LEU A 393 -20.09 11.32 -13.07
CA LEU A 393 -19.11 12.30 -12.59
C LEU A 393 -17.83 12.37 -13.43
N LEU A 394 -17.38 11.23 -13.98
CA LEU A 394 -16.22 11.18 -14.88
C LEU A 394 -16.53 11.74 -16.26
N GLY A 395 -17.80 11.73 -16.65
CA GLY A 395 -18.26 12.08 -17.99
C GLY A 395 -18.22 10.90 -18.96
N PRO A 396 -18.78 11.07 -20.17
CA PRO A 396 -18.82 10.05 -21.22
C PRO A 396 -17.44 9.65 -21.75
#